data_AF-A0A1S3TR44-F1
#
_entry.id   AF-A0A1S3TR44-F1
#
_cell.length_a   1.000
_cell.length_b   1.000
_cell.length_c   1.000
_cell.angle_alpha   90.00
_cell.angle_beta   90.00
_cell.angle_gamma   90.00
#
_symmetry.space_group_name_H-M   'P 1'
#
loop_
_entity.id
_entity.type
_entity.pdbx_description
1 polymer ?
#
loop_
_entity_poly.entity_id
_entity_poly.type
_entity_poly.pdbx_seq_one_letter_code
_entity_poly.pdbx_strand_id
1 'polypeptide(L)'
;MAGSHLLSHSHSLPKTYNHSFNQNPLSQKLLLPLKFKATLRPRALRAVLSQKAAQTAVEDSKKAPFQHCFTKSEDGYLYCEGLKVHDIMESVERRPFYLYSKPQITRNVEAYRNALEGLNSIIGYAIKANNNLKILEHLRHLGCGAVLVSGNELRLALRAGFDPTRCIFNGNGKILEDLVLAAQAGVFVNIDSEFDLENIVEAAKRAGKKVNVLLRINPDVDPQVHPYVATGNKNSKFGIRNEKLQWFLDAVKEHSNELKLVGAHCHLGSTITKVDIFRDAATIMINYIDQIRAQGFEVDYLNIGGGLGIDYYHSGAILPSPRDLIDTVRDLVISRGLNLIIEPGRSLIANTCCLVNRVTGVKTNGSKNFIVIDGSMAELIRPSLYDAYQHIELVSPAPSNAEKATFDVVGPVCESADFLGKERELPTPAKGTGLVVHDAGAYCMSMASTYNLKMRPPEYWVEDDGSVSKIRHGETFEDHIRFFEGL
;
A
#
# COMPACT_ATOMS: atom_id res chain seq x y z
N MET A 1 -1.51 -49.43 -36.87
CA MET A 1 -0.59 -50.36 -36.19
C MET A 1 0.09 -49.60 -35.07
N ALA A 2 0.09 -50.16 -33.86
CA ALA A 2 0.70 -49.71 -32.60
C ALA A 2 0.25 -48.32 -32.08
N GLY A 3 -0.43 -48.14 -30.95
CA GLY A 3 -0.66 -48.99 -29.78
C GLY A 3 0.06 -48.41 -28.56
N SER A 4 -0.67 -47.71 -27.68
CA SER A 4 -0.38 -47.64 -26.24
C SER A 4 -1.54 -46.96 -25.49
N HIS A 5 -2.37 -47.81 -24.88
CA HIS A 5 -3.27 -47.44 -23.79
C HIS A 5 -2.46 -47.38 -22.49
N LEU A 6 -2.65 -46.33 -21.68
CA LEU A 6 -2.26 -46.33 -20.28
C LEU A 6 -3.43 -45.80 -19.44
N LEU A 7 -3.78 -46.63 -18.46
CA LEU A 7 -4.94 -46.57 -17.58
C LEU A 7 -4.75 -45.53 -16.47
N SER A 8 -5.78 -44.73 -16.20
CA SER A 8 -5.90 -43.89 -15.02
C SER A 8 -6.56 -44.68 -13.89
N HIS A 9 -5.80 -45.03 -12.84
CA HIS A 9 -6.34 -45.58 -11.60
C HIS A 9 -6.71 -44.46 -10.62
N SER A 10 -8.01 -44.34 -10.36
CA SER A 10 -8.61 -43.55 -9.28
C SER A 10 -8.53 -44.30 -7.96
N HIS A 11 -7.84 -43.75 -6.96
CA HIS A 11 -7.92 -44.21 -5.58
C HIS A 11 -9.06 -43.48 -4.84
N SER A 12 -10.11 -44.23 -4.51
CA SER A 12 -11.13 -43.85 -3.54
C SER A 12 -10.86 -44.61 -2.24
N LEU A 13 -10.79 -43.91 -1.11
CA LEU A 13 -10.70 -44.49 0.22
C LEU A 13 -12.07 -44.44 0.91
N PRO A 14 -12.42 -45.45 1.73
CA PRO A 14 -13.79 -45.68 2.16
C PRO A 14 -14.14 -44.99 3.49
N LYS A 15 -15.41 -44.58 3.57
CA LYS A 15 -16.10 -44.16 4.80
C LYS A 15 -16.23 -45.37 5.74
N THR A 16 -15.81 -45.21 6.98
CA THR A 16 -16.13 -46.14 8.08
C THR A 16 -17.24 -45.58 8.97
N TYR A 17 -18.00 -46.54 9.47
CA TYR A 17 -19.26 -46.46 10.19
C TYR A 17 -19.10 -45.88 11.60
N ASN A 18 -20.10 -45.11 12.06
CA ASN A 18 -20.38 -44.95 13.48
C ASN A 18 -21.82 -45.41 13.76
N HIS A 19 -21.93 -46.41 14.62
CA HIS A 19 -23.18 -46.94 15.13
C HIS A 19 -23.75 -46.05 16.24
N SER A 20 -25.07 -45.95 16.23
CA SER A 20 -25.97 -45.29 17.17
C SER A 20 -26.02 -46.01 18.53
N PHE A 21 -26.19 -45.24 19.61
CA PHE A 21 -27.03 -45.66 20.75
C PHE A 21 -27.82 -44.46 21.30
N ASN A 22 -29.14 -44.62 21.21
CA ASN A 22 -30.18 -43.84 21.87
C ASN A 22 -30.20 -44.17 23.37
N GLN A 23 -30.49 -43.19 24.23
CA GLN A 23 -31.67 -43.21 25.11
C GLN A 23 -31.90 -41.86 25.81
N ASN A 24 -33.11 -41.34 25.61
CA ASN A 24 -33.82 -40.18 26.20
C ASN A 24 -34.34 -40.53 27.62
N PRO A 25 -35.18 -39.72 28.34
CA PRO A 25 -35.67 -38.34 28.13
C PRO A 25 -35.76 -37.48 29.43
N LEU A 26 -36.07 -36.18 29.33
CA LEU A 26 -37.28 -35.55 29.93
C LEU A 26 -37.21 -34.02 30.10
N SER A 27 -38.23 -33.39 29.52
CA SER A 27 -39.01 -32.24 30.01
C SER A 27 -38.79 -30.87 29.34
N GLN A 28 -39.65 -30.64 28.35
CA GLN A 28 -40.14 -29.34 27.91
C GLN A 28 -41.01 -28.71 29.02
N LYS A 29 -41.00 -27.37 29.15
CA LYS A 29 -42.20 -26.59 29.49
C LYS A 29 -42.13 -25.15 28.98
N LEU A 30 -43.31 -24.68 28.62
CA LEU A 30 -43.71 -23.54 27.79
C LEU A 30 -43.55 -22.15 28.42
N LEU A 31 -43.53 -21.16 27.51
CA LEU A 31 -43.75 -19.72 27.70
C LEU A 31 -45.16 -19.36 28.24
N LEU A 32 -45.25 -18.25 29.00
CA LEU A 32 -46.19 -17.13 28.78
C LEU A 32 -45.83 -15.90 29.68
N PRO A 33 -46.15 -14.66 29.26
CA PRO A 33 -45.64 -13.43 29.85
C PRO A 33 -46.63 -12.76 30.84
N LEU A 34 -46.08 -12.08 31.85
CA LEU A 34 -46.85 -11.28 32.81
C LEU A 34 -46.86 -9.80 32.42
N LYS A 35 -48.07 -9.26 32.25
CA LYS A 35 -48.36 -7.82 32.12
C LYS A 35 -48.30 -7.15 33.49
N PHE A 36 -47.64 -6.00 33.59
CA PHE A 36 -47.93 -5.00 34.62
C PHE A 36 -48.19 -3.64 33.98
N LYS A 37 -49.38 -3.08 34.28
CA LYS A 37 -49.76 -1.69 34.03
C LYS A 37 -49.28 -0.85 35.21
N ALA A 38 -48.59 0.26 34.94
CA ALA A 38 -48.48 1.38 35.86
C ALA A 38 -48.69 2.68 35.08
N THR A 39 -49.79 3.35 35.39
CA THR A 39 -50.17 4.70 34.96
C THR A 39 -49.48 5.73 35.84
N LEU A 40 -48.90 6.80 35.27
CA LEU A 40 -48.81 8.14 35.88
C LEU A 40 -48.43 9.17 34.80
N ARG A 41 -49.21 10.25 34.70
CA ARG A 41 -49.04 11.43 33.84
C ARG A 41 -48.40 12.60 34.63
N PRO A 42 -47.89 13.64 33.94
CA PRO A 42 -46.69 14.39 34.38
C PRO A 42 -47.01 15.64 35.21
N ARG A 43 -46.03 16.09 36.02
CA ARG A 43 -45.96 17.44 36.58
C ARG A 43 -44.90 18.25 35.84
N ALA A 44 -45.32 19.38 35.27
CA ALA A 44 -44.45 20.37 34.65
C ALA A 44 -43.84 21.27 35.73
N LEU A 45 -42.51 21.42 35.73
CA LEU A 45 -41.83 22.57 36.33
C LEU A 45 -41.14 23.35 35.21
N ARG A 46 -41.53 24.61 35.09
CA ARG A 46 -41.01 25.61 34.15
C ARG A 46 -39.71 26.16 34.75
N ALA A 47 -38.57 25.89 34.10
CA ALA A 47 -37.34 26.64 34.31
C ALA A 47 -37.05 27.44 33.04
N VAL A 48 -37.00 28.76 33.20
CA VAL A 48 -36.68 29.74 32.16
C VAL A 48 -35.17 29.65 31.89
N LEU A 49 -34.79 29.19 30.70
CA LEU A 49 -33.41 29.24 30.22
C LEU A 49 -33.33 30.24 29.07
N SER A 50 -32.43 31.22 29.24
CA SER A 50 -32.23 32.34 28.35
C SER A 50 -31.73 31.89 26.98
N GLN A 51 -32.31 32.44 25.91
CA GLN A 51 -31.82 32.28 24.55
C GLN A 51 -30.51 33.05 24.38
N LYS A 52 -29.39 32.33 24.41
CA LYS A 52 -28.17 32.65 23.66
C LYS A 52 -27.39 31.35 23.46
N ALA A 53 -27.88 30.54 22.52
CA ALA A 53 -27.07 29.47 21.95
C ALA A 53 -26.00 30.14 21.09
N ALA A 54 -24.74 29.95 21.47
CA ALA A 54 -23.60 30.24 20.63
C ALA A 54 -23.77 29.47 19.31
N GLN A 55 -23.83 30.20 18.19
CA GLN A 55 -23.66 29.63 16.87
C GLN A 55 -22.21 29.17 16.74
N THR A 56 -21.89 27.97 17.23
CA THR A 56 -20.79 27.20 16.66
C THR A 56 -21.32 26.64 15.35
N ALA A 57 -20.90 27.25 14.24
CA ALA A 57 -21.07 26.70 12.91
C ALA A 57 -20.34 25.35 12.88
N VAL A 58 -21.08 24.27 13.10
CA VAL A 58 -20.71 22.97 12.53
C VAL A 58 -21.11 23.10 11.07
N GLU A 59 -20.18 23.54 10.23
CA GLU A 59 -20.31 23.31 8.81
C GLU A 59 -20.38 21.80 8.63
N ASP A 60 -21.55 21.32 8.20
CA ASP A 60 -21.68 20.06 7.49
C ASP A 60 -20.70 20.11 6.31
N SER A 61 -19.47 19.64 6.52
CA SER A 61 -18.55 19.36 5.44
C SER A 61 -19.16 18.21 4.65
N LYS A 62 -20.05 18.51 3.70
CA LYS A 62 -20.33 17.63 2.57
C LYS A 62 -18.96 17.26 2.02
N LYS A 63 -18.48 16.04 2.30
CA LYS A 63 -17.19 15.55 1.80
C LYS A 63 -17.20 15.83 0.30
N ALA A 64 -16.43 16.82 -0.14
CA ALA A 64 -16.29 17.11 -1.57
C ALA A 64 -15.88 15.79 -2.23
N PRO A 65 -16.52 15.39 -3.34
CA PRO A 65 -16.15 14.16 -4.03
C PRO A 65 -14.65 14.19 -4.33
N PHE A 66 -13.96 13.09 -4.06
CA PHE A 66 -12.54 12.96 -4.35
C PHE A 66 -12.30 13.31 -5.83
N GLN A 67 -11.54 14.38 -6.07
CA GLN A 67 -11.17 14.79 -7.41
C GLN A 67 -9.79 14.21 -7.71
N HIS A 68 -9.73 13.29 -8.66
CA HIS A 68 -8.48 12.71 -9.13
C HIS A 68 -7.61 13.78 -9.80
N CYS A 69 -6.27 13.73 -9.65
CA CYS A 69 -5.37 14.75 -10.21
C CYS A 69 -5.28 14.73 -11.74
N PHE A 70 -5.60 13.59 -12.33
CA PHE A 70 -5.88 13.45 -13.76
C PHE A 70 -7.38 13.54 -13.99
N THR A 71 -7.82 14.49 -14.82
CA THR A 71 -9.24 14.72 -15.10
C THR A 71 -9.52 14.80 -16.60
N LYS A 72 -10.59 14.14 -17.03
CA LYS A 72 -11.15 14.30 -18.37
C LYS A 72 -12.04 15.54 -18.39
N SER A 73 -11.71 16.53 -19.21
CA SER A 73 -12.51 17.76 -19.33
C SER A 73 -13.61 17.62 -20.41
N GLU A 74 -14.50 18.61 -20.51
CA GLU A 74 -15.60 18.64 -21.49
C GLU A 74 -15.11 18.67 -22.94
N ASP A 75 -13.89 19.17 -23.18
CA ASP A 75 -13.24 19.12 -24.48
C ASP A 75 -12.75 17.72 -24.88
N GLY A 76 -12.91 16.73 -23.99
CA GLY A 76 -12.52 15.33 -24.17
C GLY A 76 -11.01 15.05 -24.01
N TYR A 77 -10.20 16.06 -23.68
CA TYR A 77 -8.79 15.87 -23.36
C TYR A 77 -8.61 15.50 -21.89
N LEU A 78 -7.59 14.68 -21.63
CA LEU A 78 -7.11 14.40 -20.28
C LEU A 78 -6.14 15.50 -19.83
N TYR A 79 -6.33 15.97 -18.61
CA TYR A 79 -5.51 17.00 -17.98
C TYR A 79 -4.82 16.47 -16.73
N CYS A 80 -3.62 16.97 -16.46
CA CYS A 80 -2.88 16.81 -15.20
C CYS A 80 -2.55 18.21 -14.67
N GLU A 81 -3.11 18.58 -13.51
CA GLU A 81 -2.91 19.91 -12.89
C GLU A 81 -3.11 21.09 -13.88
N GLY A 82 -4.16 21.00 -14.71
CA GLY A 82 -4.51 22.04 -15.68
C GLY A 82 -3.76 21.97 -17.03
N LEU A 83 -2.77 21.08 -17.19
CA LEU A 83 -2.10 20.85 -18.48
C LEU A 83 -2.70 19.68 -19.24
N LYS A 84 -2.93 19.84 -20.54
CA LYS A 84 -3.29 18.72 -21.41
C LYS A 84 -2.15 17.71 -21.42
N VAL A 85 -2.46 16.47 -21.07
CA VAL A 85 -1.49 15.36 -21.16
C VAL A 85 -1.01 15.18 -22.61
N HIS A 86 -1.85 15.49 -23.59
CA HIS A 86 -1.47 15.53 -25.01
C HIS A 86 -0.30 16.48 -25.28
N ASP A 87 -0.35 17.71 -24.76
CA ASP A 87 0.70 18.71 -25.02
C ASP A 87 2.02 18.29 -24.34
N ILE A 88 1.92 17.69 -23.15
CA ILE A 88 3.07 17.08 -22.47
C ILE A 88 3.68 15.98 -23.33
N MET A 89 2.86 15.06 -23.85
CA MET A 89 3.32 13.97 -24.72
C MET A 89 4.12 14.48 -25.92
N GLU A 90 3.69 15.57 -26.56
CA GLU A 90 4.36 16.13 -27.73
C GLU A 90 5.65 16.90 -27.39
N SER A 91 5.81 17.34 -26.13
CA SER A 91 6.99 18.06 -25.66
C SER A 91 8.14 17.16 -25.15
N VAL A 92 7.85 15.90 -24.83
CA VAL A 92 8.81 14.95 -24.24
C VAL A 92 9.26 13.89 -25.24
N GLU A 93 10.22 13.05 -24.84
CA GLU A 93 10.69 11.93 -25.65
C GLU A 93 9.53 11.03 -26.14
N ARG A 94 9.55 10.65 -27.43
CA ARG A 94 8.51 9.84 -28.05
C ARG A 94 8.65 8.35 -27.71
N ARG A 95 8.42 8.02 -26.44
CA ARG A 95 8.39 6.67 -25.84
C ARG A 95 7.42 6.64 -24.65
N PRO A 96 7.09 5.49 -24.06
CA PRO A 96 6.31 5.43 -22.82
C PRO A 96 6.99 6.23 -21.71
N PHE A 97 6.21 6.89 -20.86
CA PHE A 97 6.75 7.63 -19.71
C PHE A 97 5.76 7.65 -18.54
N TYR A 98 6.29 7.70 -17.33
CA TYR A 98 5.48 7.96 -16.14
C TYR A 98 5.33 9.46 -15.95
N LEU A 99 4.08 9.92 -15.80
CA LEU A 99 3.74 11.32 -15.52
C LEU A 99 3.14 11.42 -14.14
N TYR A 100 3.74 12.22 -13.27
CA TYR A 100 3.31 12.43 -11.89
C TYR A 100 2.70 13.84 -11.70
N SER A 101 1.73 13.98 -10.81
CA SER A 101 1.31 15.27 -10.25
C SER A 101 2.04 15.48 -8.93
N LYS A 102 2.97 16.43 -8.88
CA LYS A 102 3.61 16.82 -7.61
C LYS A 102 2.60 17.43 -6.61
N PRO A 103 1.63 18.26 -7.03
CA PRO A 103 0.58 18.74 -6.12
C PRO A 103 -0.22 17.61 -5.47
N GLN A 104 -0.52 16.51 -6.19
CA GLN A 104 -1.23 15.37 -5.61
C GLN A 104 -0.40 14.63 -4.57
N ILE A 105 0.92 14.50 -4.76
CA ILE A 105 1.83 13.95 -3.73
C ILE A 105 1.69 14.77 -2.44
N THR A 106 1.75 16.10 -2.56
CA THR A 106 1.57 17.02 -1.43
C THR A 106 0.22 16.82 -0.75
N ARG A 107 -0.89 16.82 -1.51
CA ARG A 107 -2.23 16.60 -0.97
C ARG A 107 -2.37 15.28 -0.21
N ASN A 108 -1.75 14.21 -0.71
CA ASN A 108 -1.79 12.91 -0.05
C ASN A 108 -1.03 12.91 1.29
N VAL A 109 0.15 13.57 1.35
CA VAL A 109 0.90 13.73 2.62
C VAL A 109 0.11 14.59 3.61
N GLU A 110 -0.45 15.70 3.14
CA GLU A 110 -1.25 16.61 3.96
C GLU A 110 -2.49 15.93 4.56
N ALA A 111 -3.14 15.03 3.81
CA ALA A 111 -4.25 14.24 4.34
C ALA A 111 -3.83 13.38 5.54
N TYR A 112 -2.63 12.78 5.52
CA TYR A 112 -2.08 12.06 6.66
C TYR A 112 -1.65 12.99 7.79
N ARG A 113 -1.00 14.12 7.48
CA ARG A 113 -0.57 15.10 8.47
C ARG A 113 -1.75 15.64 9.28
N ASN A 114 -2.83 16.02 8.60
CA ASN A 114 -4.07 16.47 9.21
C ASN A 114 -4.75 15.34 10.01
N ALA A 115 -4.72 14.11 9.48
CA ALA A 115 -5.26 12.95 10.19
C ALA A 115 -4.51 12.62 11.48
N LEU A 116 -3.23 12.97 11.58
CA LEU A 116 -2.34 12.72 12.71
C LEU A 116 -2.23 13.89 13.70
N GLU A 117 -2.91 15.01 13.45
CA GLU A 117 -2.86 16.18 14.33
C GLU A 117 -3.20 15.79 15.79
N GLY A 118 -2.43 16.31 16.74
CA GLY A 118 -2.52 15.97 18.16
C GLY A 118 -1.84 14.64 18.56
N LEU A 119 -1.23 13.91 17.63
CA LEU A 119 -0.42 12.71 17.90
C LEU A 119 1.06 12.99 17.61
N ASN A 120 1.94 12.53 18.49
CA ASN A 120 3.35 12.40 18.16
C ASN A 120 3.51 11.26 17.15
N SER A 121 4.00 11.56 15.95
CA SER A 121 3.95 10.59 14.86
C SER A 121 5.05 10.71 13.81
N ILE A 122 5.28 9.61 13.11
CA ILE A 122 6.15 9.52 11.93
C ILE A 122 5.32 8.97 10.77
N ILE A 123 5.19 9.77 9.71
CA ILE A 123 4.73 9.30 8.40
C ILE A 123 5.95 8.72 7.69
N GLY A 124 6.16 7.40 7.80
CA GLY A 124 7.25 6.70 7.15
C GLY A 124 6.88 6.31 5.72
N TYR A 125 7.32 7.06 4.72
CA TYR A 125 7.02 6.70 3.33
C TYR A 125 7.74 5.39 2.94
N ALA A 126 6.99 4.39 2.48
CA ALA A 126 7.53 3.12 2.05
C ALA A 126 8.18 3.22 0.66
N ILE A 127 9.52 3.38 0.62
CA ILE A 127 10.31 3.65 -0.59
C ILE A 127 10.11 2.59 -1.68
N LYS A 128 9.90 1.32 -1.31
CA LYS A 128 9.56 0.22 -2.23
C LYS A 128 8.38 0.51 -3.18
N ALA A 129 7.47 1.42 -2.79
CA ALA A 129 6.36 1.83 -3.65
C ALA A 129 6.86 2.64 -4.86
N ASN A 130 7.75 3.61 -4.64
CA ASN A 130 8.40 4.40 -5.68
C ASN A 130 9.71 4.99 -5.12
N ASN A 131 10.82 4.72 -5.79
CA ASN A 131 12.17 5.08 -5.37
C ASN A 131 12.79 6.20 -6.25
N ASN A 132 11.99 7.02 -6.91
CA ASN A 132 12.48 8.18 -7.64
C ASN A 132 13.06 9.23 -6.67
N LEU A 133 14.34 9.58 -6.82
CA LEU A 133 15.06 10.49 -5.92
C LEU A 133 14.35 11.85 -5.73
N LYS A 134 13.76 12.43 -6.78
CA LYS A 134 13.08 13.73 -6.70
C LYS A 134 11.78 13.67 -5.92
N ILE A 135 11.04 12.56 -6.04
CA ILE A 135 9.87 12.28 -5.21
C ILE A 135 10.27 12.13 -3.74
N LEU A 136 11.37 11.41 -3.47
CA LEU A 136 11.90 11.25 -2.13
C LEU A 136 12.33 12.58 -1.50
N GLU A 137 13.05 13.43 -2.24
CA GLU A 137 13.45 14.78 -1.81
C GLU A 137 12.23 15.65 -1.48
N HIS A 138 11.16 15.57 -2.28
CA HIS A 138 9.90 16.28 -2.05
C HIS A 138 9.18 15.79 -0.79
N LEU A 139 9.02 14.48 -0.62
CA LEU A 139 8.42 13.88 0.57
C LEU A 139 9.17 14.26 1.85
N ARG A 140 10.51 14.26 1.79
CA ARG A 140 11.36 14.73 2.89
C ARG A 140 11.13 16.21 3.20
N HIS A 141 10.99 17.07 2.19
CA HIS A 141 10.66 18.49 2.39
C HIS A 141 9.31 18.70 3.09
N LEU A 142 8.33 17.83 2.81
CA LEU A 142 7.04 17.79 3.50
C LEU A 142 7.11 17.18 4.91
N GLY A 143 8.29 16.79 5.38
CA GLY A 143 8.50 16.28 6.73
C GLY A 143 8.19 14.80 6.91
N CYS A 144 8.15 14.00 5.84
CA CYS A 144 8.05 12.54 5.96
C CYS A 144 9.35 11.91 6.50
N GLY A 145 9.20 10.79 7.19
CA GLY A 145 10.26 9.80 7.39
C GLY A 145 10.32 8.81 6.23
N ALA A 146 11.17 7.79 6.34
CA ALA A 146 11.33 6.76 5.31
C ALA A 146 11.25 5.35 5.87
N VAL A 147 10.58 4.46 5.16
CA VAL A 147 10.50 3.03 5.45
C VAL A 147 11.27 2.28 4.37
N LEU A 148 12.19 1.44 4.83
CA LEU A 148 13.27 0.84 4.05
C LEU A 148 13.13 -0.68 4.09
N VAL A 149 13.50 -1.36 3.01
CA VAL A 149 13.59 -2.84 2.95
C VAL A 149 14.91 -3.36 2.42
N SER A 150 15.90 -2.48 2.17
CA SER A 150 17.27 -2.85 1.86
C SER A 150 18.26 -1.74 2.24
N GLY A 151 19.55 -2.05 2.31
CA GLY A 151 20.60 -1.06 2.51
C GLY A 151 20.71 -0.08 1.35
N ASN A 152 20.33 -0.46 0.13
CA ASN A 152 20.31 0.48 -1.00
C ASN A 152 19.17 1.50 -0.89
N GLU A 153 18.01 1.11 -0.35
CA GLU A 153 16.97 2.08 0.00
C GLU A 153 17.43 3.00 1.13
N LEU A 154 18.17 2.49 2.13
CA LEU A 154 18.77 3.32 3.17
C LEU A 154 19.74 4.36 2.56
N ARG A 155 20.66 3.93 1.70
CA ARG A 155 21.59 4.84 1.00
C ARG A 155 20.83 5.91 0.21
N LEU A 156 19.77 5.52 -0.48
CA LEU A 156 18.95 6.44 -1.26
C LEU A 156 18.18 7.43 -0.36
N ALA A 157 17.64 6.97 0.76
CA ALA A 157 16.97 7.82 1.75
C ALA A 157 17.94 8.86 2.36
N LEU A 158 19.13 8.42 2.77
CA LEU A 158 20.17 9.33 3.26
C LEU A 158 20.59 10.33 2.19
N ARG A 159 20.72 9.90 0.93
CA ARG A 159 21.04 10.79 -0.20
C ARG A 159 19.93 11.81 -0.48
N ALA A 160 18.66 11.44 -0.31
CA ALA A 160 17.53 12.37 -0.41
C ALA A 160 17.44 13.34 0.80
N GLY A 161 18.26 13.11 1.84
CA GLY A 161 18.34 13.93 3.04
C GLY A 161 17.32 13.60 4.11
N PHE A 162 16.81 12.36 4.15
CA PHE A 162 15.94 11.93 5.25
C PHE A 162 16.72 11.89 6.57
N ASP A 163 16.07 12.33 7.65
CA ASP A 163 16.58 12.21 9.01
C ASP A 163 16.61 10.72 9.43
N PRO A 164 17.78 10.14 9.75
CA PRO A 164 17.89 8.75 10.17
C PRO A 164 17.00 8.39 11.37
N THR A 165 16.73 9.34 12.27
CA THR A 165 15.86 9.13 13.44
C THR A 165 14.39 8.98 13.08
N ARG A 166 14.04 9.19 11.80
CA ARG A 166 12.70 9.01 11.22
C ARG A 166 12.70 7.94 10.13
N CYS A 167 13.77 7.14 10.07
CA CYS A 167 13.91 6.01 9.15
C CYS A 167 13.67 4.68 9.88
N ILE A 168 12.93 3.77 9.24
CA ILE A 168 12.59 2.45 9.77
C ILE A 168 13.01 1.38 8.77
N PHE A 169 13.91 0.50 9.16
CA PHE A 169 14.40 -0.60 8.32
C PHE A 169 13.68 -1.91 8.64
N ASN A 170 12.88 -2.36 7.68
CA ASN A 170 12.07 -3.57 7.70
C ASN A 170 12.71 -4.68 6.85
N GLY A 171 12.25 -5.93 7.02
CA GLY A 171 12.54 -7.03 6.11
C GLY A 171 12.79 -8.36 6.82
N ASN A 172 12.40 -9.45 6.17
CA ASN A 172 12.54 -10.82 6.69
C ASN A 172 13.93 -11.44 6.47
N GLY A 173 14.83 -10.72 5.81
CA GLY A 173 16.12 -11.23 5.35
C GLY A 173 17.15 -10.11 5.24
N LYS A 174 17.20 -9.26 6.27
CA LYS A 174 18.19 -8.17 6.33
C LYS A 174 19.58 -8.82 6.47
N ILE A 175 20.44 -8.56 5.51
CA ILE A 175 21.82 -9.06 5.53
C ILE A 175 22.65 -8.26 6.54
N LEU A 176 23.70 -8.88 7.08
CA LEU A 176 24.52 -8.28 8.12
C LEU A 176 25.15 -6.95 7.66
N GLU A 177 25.58 -6.85 6.41
CA GLU A 177 26.18 -5.64 5.83
C GLU A 177 25.21 -4.45 5.84
N ASP A 178 23.95 -4.70 5.52
CA ASP A 178 22.91 -3.69 5.55
C ASP A 178 22.53 -3.31 6.98
N LEU A 179 22.56 -4.26 7.91
CA LEU A 179 22.33 -4.00 9.34
C LEU A 179 23.47 -3.19 9.97
N VAL A 180 24.73 -3.43 9.59
CA VAL A 180 25.87 -2.60 10.02
C VAL A 180 25.67 -1.16 9.53
N LEU A 181 25.27 -0.96 8.28
CA LEU A 181 24.94 0.37 7.76
C LEU A 181 23.80 1.04 8.56
N ALA A 182 22.74 0.27 8.86
CA ALA A 182 21.60 0.77 9.63
C ALA A 182 22.01 1.18 11.06
N ALA A 183 22.80 0.36 11.74
CA ALA A 183 23.35 0.66 13.06
C ALA A 183 24.25 1.90 13.03
N GLN A 184 25.12 2.02 12.03
CA GLN A 184 25.98 3.20 11.84
C GLN A 184 25.18 4.47 11.61
N ALA A 185 24.12 4.41 10.80
CA ALA A 185 23.24 5.54 10.51
C ALA A 185 22.33 5.91 11.69
N GLY A 186 22.05 4.97 12.60
CA GLY A 186 21.19 5.19 13.77
C GLY A 186 19.69 5.18 13.45
N VAL A 187 19.28 4.36 12.47
CA VAL A 187 17.86 4.18 12.11
C VAL A 187 17.16 3.20 13.05
N PHE A 188 15.82 3.21 13.08
CA PHE A 188 15.06 2.13 13.70
C PHE A 188 15.16 0.84 12.88
N VAL A 189 15.22 -0.31 13.54
CA VAL A 189 15.26 -1.62 12.87
C VAL A 189 14.17 -2.53 13.43
N ASN A 190 13.29 -3.03 12.56
CA ASN A 190 12.26 -3.98 12.97
C ASN A 190 12.83 -5.40 12.94
N ILE A 191 12.68 -6.13 14.06
CA ILE A 191 13.07 -7.54 14.21
C ILE A 191 11.95 -8.42 13.66
N ASP A 192 12.31 -9.34 12.75
CA ASP A 192 11.37 -10.24 12.08
C ASP A 192 11.50 -11.70 12.53
N SER A 193 12.68 -12.13 12.99
CA SER A 193 12.97 -13.53 13.37
C SER A 193 14.14 -13.64 14.38
N GLU A 194 14.41 -14.85 14.87
CA GLU A 194 15.50 -15.12 15.81
C GLU A 194 16.89 -14.83 15.20
N PHE A 195 17.16 -15.36 13.99
CA PHE A 195 18.43 -15.12 13.30
C PHE A 195 18.62 -13.64 12.94
N ASP A 196 17.52 -12.92 12.72
CA ASP A 196 17.55 -11.49 12.43
C ASP A 196 17.95 -10.68 13.67
N LEU A 197 17.44 -11.05 14.86
CA LEU A 197 17.91 -10.48 16.13
C LEU A 197 19.41 -10.70 16.32
N GLU A 198 19.90 -11.93 16.11
CA GLU A 198 21.32 -12.27 16.23
C GLU A 198 22.18 -11.42 15.27
N ASN A 199 21.75 -11.25 14.02
CA ASN A 199 22.42 -10.38 13.06
C ASN A 199 22.41 -8.90 13.48
N ILE A 200 21.34 -8.41 14.10
CA ILE A 200 21.27 -7.03 14.60
C ILE A 200 22.24 -6.82 15.77
N VAL A 201 22.36 -7.81 16.66
CA VAL A 201 23.34 -7.79 17.76
C VAL A 201 24.76 -7.74 17.20
N GLU A 202 25.08 -8.58 16.23
CA GLU A 202 26.39 -8.57 15.58
C GLU A 202 26.66 -7.25 14.86
N ALA A 203 25.66 -6.69 14.17
CA ALA A 203 25.77 -5.39 13.53
C ALA A 203 26.03 -4.25 14.53
N ALA A 204 25.34 -4.26 15.67
CA ALA A 204 25.52 -3.28 16.74
C ALA A 204 26.95 -3.32 17.29
N LYS A 205 27.50 -4.52 17.52
CA LYS A 205 28.88 -4.73 17.97
C LYS A 205 29.88 -4.20 16.95
N ARG A 206 29.73 -4.55 15.66
CA ARG A 206 30.60 -4.07 14.59
C ARG A 206 30.55 -2.56 14.40
N ALA A 207 29.37 -1.96 14.56
CA ALA A 207 29.19 -0.52 14.45
C ALA A 207 29.62 0.24 15.72
N GLY A 208 29.81 -0.45 16.85
CA GLY A 208 30.02 0.18 18.15
C GLY A 208 28.84 1.05 18.59
N LYS A 209 27.62 0.71 18.15
CA LYS A 209 26.41 1.51 18.38
C LYS A 209 25.23 0.64 18.81
N LYS A 210 24.49 1.10 19.81
CA LYS A 210 23.22 0.51 20.21
C LYS A 210 22.15 0.74 19.13
N VAL A 211 21.38 -0.29 18.80
CA VAL A 211 20.33 -0.24 17.78
C VAL A 211 18.96 -0.10 18.44
N ASN A 212 18.18 0.88 17.99
CA ASN A 212 16.79 1.02 18.41
C ASN A 212 15.92 0.05 17.61
N VAL A 213 15.32 -0.92 18.30
CA VAL A 213 14.58 -2.01 17.67
C VAL A 213 13.10 -1.98 18.00
N LEU A 214 12.28 -2.46 17.06
CA LEU A 214 10.87 -2.79 17.31
C LEU A 214 10.63 -4.26 16.97
N LEU A 215 9.78 -4.95 17.73
CA LEU A 215 9.40 -6.33 17.42
C LEU A 215 8.24 -6.34 16.41
N ARG A 216 8.42 -6.97 15.25
CA ARG A 216 7.31 -7.19 14.31
C ARG A 216 6.47 -8.37 14.77
N ILE A 217 5.31 -8.11 15.35
CA ILE A 217 4.40 -9.14 15.86
C ILE A 217 3.25 -9.33 14.87
N ASN A 218 2.88 -10.58 14.62
CA ASN A 218 1.67 -10.91 13.88
C ASN A 218 0.48 -10.90 14.86
N PRO A 219 -0.43 -9.91 14.78
CA PRO A 219 -1.57 -9.87 15.68
C PRO A 219 -2.52 -11.03 15.35
N ASP A 220 -2.98 -11.72 16.38
CA ASP A 220 -3.90 -12.87 16.26
C ASP A 220 -5.34 -12.37 16.11
N VAL A 221 -5.62 -11.79 14.94
CA VAL A 221 -6.94 -11.26 14.59
C VAL A 221 -7.93 -12.40 14.35
N ASP A 222 -9.20 -12.19 14.71
CA ASP A 222 -10.24 -13.23 14.57
C ASP A 222 -10.38 -13.68 13.10
N PRO A 223 -10.12 -14.96 12.79
CA PRO A 223 -10.21 -15.48 11.43
C PRO A 223 -11.64 -15.46 10.86
N GLN A 224 -12.68 -15.37 11.69
CA GLN A 224 -14.07 -15.23 11.23
C GLN A 224 -14.35 -13.82 10.71
N VAL A 225 -13.70 -12.82 11.29
CA VAL A 225 -13.86 -11.41 10.91
C VAL A 225 -12.88 -11.03 9.79
N HIS A 226 -11.63 -11.52 9.89
CA HIS A 226 -10.52 -11.17 9.00
C HIS A 226 -9.80 -12.39 8.40
N PRO A 227 -10.48 -13.22 7.60
CA PRO A 227 -9.96 -14.52 7.15
C PRO A 227 -8.66 -14.40 6.34
N TYR A 228 -8.56 -13.40 5.46
CA TYR A 228 -7.37 -13.19 4.63
C TYR A 228 -6.14 -12.77 5.44
N VAL A 229 -6.33 -11.90 6.44
CA VAL A 229 -5.22 -11.43 7.29
C VAL A 229 -4.77 -12.54 8.24
N ALA A 230 -5.71 -13.25 8.88
CA ALA A 230 -5.38 -14.38 9.74
C ALA A 230 -4.65 -15.49 8.98
N THR A 231 -5.12 -15.86 7.79
CA THR A 231 -4.45 -16.85 6.93
C THR A 231 -3.09 -16.36 6.44
N GLY A 232 -3.01 -15.08 6.09
CA GLY A 232 -1.77 -14.40 5.72
C GLY A 232 -0.74 -14.50 6.85
N ASN A 233 -1.10 -14.12 8.08
CA ASN A 233 -0.22 -14.15 9.24
C ASN A 233 0.33 -15.56 9.54
N LYS A 234 -0.48 -16.61 9.32
CA LYS A 234 -0.07 -17.99 9.59
C LYS A 234 0.89 -18.56 8.54
N ASN A 235 0.70 -18.22 7.27
CA ASN A 235 1.45 -18.79 6.15
C ASN A 235 2.55 -17.86 5.61
N SER A 236 2.62 -16.65 6.15
CA SER A 236 3.58 -15.63 5.73
C SER A 236 4.96 -15.90 6.33
N LYS A 237 5.99 -15.54 5.55
CA LYS A 237 7.40 -15.49 5.98
C LYS A 237 7.75 -14.33 6.91
N PHE A 238 6.76 -13.53 7.30
CA PHE A 238 6.95 -12.26 7.99
C PHE A 238 6.48 -12.31 9.43
N GLY A 239 7.24 -11.65 10.29
CA GLY A 239 6.86 -11.35 11.65
C GLY A 239 6.92 -12.54 12.60
N ILE A 240 6.84 -12.19 13.87
CA ILE A 240 6.97 -13.09 15.00
C ILE A 240 5.57 -13.53 15.42
N ARG A 241 5.43 -14.83 15.61
CA ARG A 241 4.26 -15.43 16.25
C ARG A 241 4.20 -15.02 17.72
N ASN A 242 3.01 -14.63 18.21
CA ASN A 242 2.86 -14.09 19.56
C ASN A 242 3.36 -15.06 20.66
N GLU A 243 3.32 -16.37 20.43
CA GLU A 243 3.74 -17.39 21.39
C GLU A 243 5.25 -17.36 21.64
N LYS A 244 6.02 -16.75 20.73
CA LYS A 244 7.47 -16.57 20.86
C LYS A 244 7.87 -15.25 21.50
N LEU A 245 6.92 -14.37 21.84
CA LEU A 245 7.22 -13.03 22.36
C LEU A 245 8.22 -13.06 23.52
N GLN A 246 8.05 -13.97 24.49
CA GLN A 246 8.93 -14.04 25.65
C GLN A 246 10.39 -14.30 25.28
N TRP A 247 10.66 -15.17 24.30
CA TRP A 247 12.02 -15.45 23.84
C TRP A 247 12.72 -14.18 23.34
N PHE A 248 12.01 -13.35 22.57
CA PHE A 248 12.57 -12.08 22.07
C PHE A 248 12.82 -11.08 23.18
N LEU A 249 11.95 -11.02 24.19
CA LEU A 249 12.13 -10.14 25.35
C LEU A 249 13.35 -10.57 26.17
N ASP A 250 13.52 -11.87 26.42
CA ASP A 250 14.68 -12.39 27.15
C ASP A 250 15.98 -12.09 26.39
N ALA A 251 16.01 -12.31 25.07
CA ALA A 251 17.16 -12.00 24.22
C ALA A 251 17.51 -10.50 24.18
N VAL A 252 16.51 -9.60 24.14
CA VAL A 252 16.75 -8.15 24.21
C VAL A 252 17.34 -7.75 25.56
N LYS A 253 16.88 -8.36 26.67
CA LYS A 253 17.46 -8.12 28.01
C LYS A 253 18.91 -8.57 28.08
N GLU A 254 19.21 -9.75 27.56
CA GLU A 254 20.56 -10.30 27.48
C GLU A 254 21.52 -9.38 26.71
N HIS A 255 21.05 -8.81 25.59
CA HIS A 255 21.82 -7.92 24.73
C HIS A 255 21.50 -6.43 24.95
N SER A 256 21.28 -6.02 26.19
CA SER A 256 20.90 -4.63 26.54
C SER A 256 21.98 -3.58 26.25
N ASN A 257 23.23 -3.98 26.00
CA ASN A 257 24.31 -3.08 25.55
C ASN A 257 24.21 -2.79 24.05
N GLU A 258 23.73 -3.74 23.27
CA GLU A 258 23.62 -3.69 21.81
C GLU A 258 22.23 -3.24 21.33
N LEU A 259 21.18 -3.56 22.08
CA LEU A 259 19.79 -3.33 21.68
C LEU A 259 19.06 -2.40 22.64
N LYS A 260 18.19 -1.55 22.09
CA LYS A 260 17.14 -0.84 22.83
C LYS A 260 15.79 -1.15 22.20
N LEU A 261 14.95 -1.92 22.89
CA LEU A 261 13.57 -2.14 22.46
C LEU A 261 12.75 -0.87 22.71
N VAL A 262 12.34 -0.21 21.64
CA VAL A 262 11.60 1.07 21.68
C VAL A 262 10.15 0.94 21.24
N GLY A 263 9.74 -0.20 20.66
CA GLY A 263 8.44 -0.31 20.04
C GLY A 263 7.98 -1.71 19.65
N ALA A 264 6.73 -1.77 19.21
CA ALA A 264 6.17 -2.94 18.54
C ALA A 264 5.64 -2.53 17.16
N HIS A 265 5.71 -3.46 16.21
CA HIS A 265 5.32 -3.26 14.82
C HIS A 265 4.34 -4.35 14.37
N CYS A 266 3.36 -3.99 13.55
CA CYS A 266 2.61 -4.96 12.75
C CYS A 266 2.38 -4.41 11.33
N HIS A 267 2.14 -5.29 10.36
CA HIS A 267 1.78 -4.91 9.01
C HIS A 267 0.69 -5.87 8.50
N LEU A 268 -0.50 -5.34 8.24
CA LEU A 268 -1.72 -6.13 8.08
C LEU A 268 -2.00 -6.58 6.64
N GLY A 269 -1.17 -6.15 5.69
CA GLY A 269 -1.32 -6.44 4.27
C GLY A 269 -1.37 -5.17 3.42
N SER A 270 -1.85 -5.31 2.19
CA SER A 270 -1.97 -4.21 1.22
C SER A 270 -3.40 -4.14 0.69
N THR A 271 -3.77 -2.99 0.11
CA THR A 271 -5.07 -2.74 -0.54
C THR A 271 -6.27 -2.95 0.39
N ILE A 272 -6.10 -2.57 1.65
CA ILE A 272 -7.15 -2.67 2.68
C ILE A 272 -8.19 -1.58 2.43
N THR A 273 -9.44 -1.98 2.22
CA THR A 273 -10.58 -1.10 1.91
C THR A 273 -11.54 -0.91 3.08
N LYS A 274 -11.27 -1.52 4.23
CA LYS A 274 -12.05 -1.39 5.47
C LYS A 274 -11.11 -1.16 6.65
N VAL A 275 -11.42 -0.18 7.51
CA VAL A 275 -10.52 0.20 8.61
C VAL A 275 -10.66 -0.64 9.88
N ASP A 276 -11.70 -1.48 9.97
CA ASP A 276 -11.97 -2.28 11.18
C ASP A 276 -10.80 -3.18 11.57
N ILE A 277 -10.09 -3.74 10.58
CA ILE A 277 -8.88 -4.53 10.82
C ILE A 277 -7.77 -3.77 11.55
N PHE A 278 -7.63 -2.46 11.31
CA PHE A 278 -6.64 -1.64 12.00
C PHE A 278 -7.02 -1.42 13.47
N ARG A 279 -8.31 -1.23 13.77
CA ARG A 279 -8.82 -1.14 15.14
C ARG A 279 -8.53 -2.42 15.93
N ASP A 280 -8.89 -3.56 15.34
CA ASP A 280 -8.78 -4.87 15.99
C ASP A 280 -7.31 -5.23 16.23
N ALA A 281 -6.47 -5.05 15.20
CA ALA A 281 -5.04 -5.26 15.32
C ALA A 281 -4.37 -4.30 16.33
N ALA A 282 -4.73 -3.02 16.34
CA ALA A 282 -4.17 -2.05 17.28
C ALA A 282 -4.52 -2.40 18.73
N THR A 283 -5.76 -2.86 18.98
CA THR A 283 -6.17 -3.32 20.31
C THR A 283 -5.28 -4.47 20.80
N ILE A 284 -5.02 -5.46 19.93
CA ILE A 284 -4.13 -6.59 20.24
C ILE A 284 -2.69 -6.11 20.48
N MET A 285 -2.18 -5.22 19.63
CA MET A 285 -0.82 -4.69 19.74
C MET A 285 -0.61 -3.86 21.02
N ILE A 286 -1.61 -3.10 21.45
CA ILE A 286 -1.57 -2.37 22.73
C ILE A 286 -1.48 -3.32 23.91
N ASN A 287 -2.22 -4.44 23.88
CA ASN A 287 -2.10 -5.46 24.93
C ASN A 287 -0.69 -6.05 25.00
N TYR A 288 -0.02 -6.27 23.86
CA TYR A 288 1.39 -6.68 23.86
C TYR A 288 2.31 -5.58 24.39
N ILE A 289 2.08 -4.32 24.01
CA ILE A 289 2.87 -3.19 24.56
C ILE A 289 2.72 -3.09 26.08
N ASP A 290 1.50 -3.23 26.62
CA ASP A 290 1.24 -3.22 28.06
C ASP A 290 1.98 -4.38 28.76
N GLN A 291 1.98 -5.59 28.17
CA GLN A 291 2.75 -6.74 28.67
C GLN A 291 4.27 -6.49 28.64
N ILE A 292 4.78 -5.90 27.55
CA ILE A 292 6.21 -5.59 27.40
C ILE A 292 6.62 -4.52 28.42
N ARG A 293 5.85 -3.45 28.58
CA ARG A 293 6.10 -2.41 29.60
C ARG A 293 6.09 -2.98 31.02
N ALA A 294 5.16 -3.89 31.33
CA ALA A 294 5.10 -4.56 32.64
C ALA A 294 6.36 -5.40 32.95
N GLN A 295 7.11 -5.80 31.93
CA GLN A 295 8.40 -6.51 32.08
C GLN A 295 9.62 -5.57 32.20
N GLY A 296 9.40 -4.25 32.25
CA GLY A 296 10.42 -3.24 32.50
C GLY A 296 11.03 -2.59 31.25
N PHE A 297 10.50 -2.84 30.05
CA PHE A 297 10.98 -2.18 28.83
C PHE A 297 10.32 -0.80 28.63
N GLU A 298 11.13 0.18 28.25
CA GLU A 298 10.67 1.51 27.86
C GLU A 298 10.23 1.52 26.39
N VAL A 299 8.97 1.13 26.16
CA VAL A 299 8.36 1.14 24.82
C VAL A 299 7.61 2.45 24.59
N ASP A 300 8.01 3.18 23.56
CA ASP A 300 7.47 4.50 23.20
C ASP A 300 6.75 4.50 21.85
N TYR A 301 6.95 3.49 20.99
CA TYR A 301 6.44 3.48 19.62
C TYR A 301 5.47 2.31 19.36
N LEU A 302 4.35 2.63 18.73
CA LEU A 302 3.52 1.68 18.01
C LEU A 302 3.65 1.96 16.52
N ASN A 303 4.14 0.98 15.76
CA ASN A 303 4.16 1.02 14.30
C ASN A 303 3.05 0.12 13.75
N ILE A 304 2.02 0.73 13.14
CA ILE A 304 0.87 -0.03 12.60
C ILE A 304 1.06 -0.43 11.12
N GLY A 305 2.24 -0.19 10.56
CA GLY A 305 2.54 -0.51 9.18
C GLY A 305 1.76 0.36 8.19
N GLY A 306 1.51 -0.18 7.01
CA GLY A 306 0.79 0.50 5.93
C GLY A 306 -0.42 -0.28 5.49
N GLY A 307 -0.78 -0.14 4.21
CA GLY A 307 -1.74 -1.03 3.55
C GLY A 307 -3.07 -0.41 3.16
N LEU A 308 -3.33 0.85 3.53
CA LEU A 308 -4.54 1.57 3.10
C LEU A 308 -4.68 1.55 1.57
N GLY A 309 -5.86 1.16 1.10
CA GLY A 309 -6.20 1.04 -0.32
C GLY A 309 -6.51 2.38 -1.01
N ILE A 310 -6.67 2.31 -2.32
CA ILE A 310 -7.11 3.41 -3.21
C ILE A 310 -8.11 2.85 -4.24
N ASP A 311 -8.87 3.73 -4.91
CA ASP A 311 -9.85 3.31 -5.92
C ASP A 311 -9.17 3.17 -7.29
N TYR A 312 -8.74 1.95 -7.61
CA TYR A 312 -8.19 1.64 -8.94
C TYR A 312 -9.24 1.58 -10.05
N TYR A 313 -10.52 1.44 -9.70
CA TYR A 313 -11.61 1.22 -10.66
C TYR A 313 -12.18 2.52 -11.21
N HIS A 314 -11.88 3.65 -10.57
CA HIS A 314 -12.42 4.98 -10.94
C HIS A 314 -13.96 4.95 -10.94
N SER A 315 -14.51 4.18 -10.01
CA SER A 315 -15.94 3.89 -9.91
C SER A 315 -16.69 4.88 -9.01
N GLY A 316 -15.94 5.77 -8.34
CA GLY A 316 -16.47 6.61 -7.27
C GLY A 316 -16.65 5.82 -5.97
N ALA A 317 -15.93 4.71 -5.79
CA ALA A 317 -16.00 3.92 -4.57
C ALA A 317 -15.55 4.75 -3.37
N ILE A 318 -16.37 4.80 -2.32
CA ILE A 318 -16.02 5.48 -1.08
C ILE A 318 -15.09 4.56 -0.29
N LEU A 319 -13.79 4.89 -0.32
CA LEU A 319 -12.77 4.20 0.46
C LEU A 319 -12.43 4.96 1.74
N PRO A 320 -11.93 4.27 2.78
CA PRO A 320 -11.50 4.93 3.99
C PRO A 320 -10.36 5.92 3.72
N SER A 321 -10.49 7.11 4.26
CA SER A 321 -9.47 8.15 4.21
C SER A 321 -8.36 7.88 5.23
N PRO A 322 -7.21 8.59 5.13
CA PRO A 322 -6.22 8.63 6.21
C PRO A 322 -6.84 8.95 7.58
N ARG A 323 -7.83 9.85 7.64
CA ARG A 323 -8.50 10.19 8.90
C ARG A 323 -9.28 9.00 9.46
N ASP A 324 -10.07 8.33 8.62
CA ASP A 324 -10.85 7.15 9.03
C ASP A 324 -9.93 6.05 9.57
N LEU A 325 -8.72 5.89 9.01
CA LEU A 325 -7.68 4.99 9.52
C LEU A 325 -7.15 5.44 10.89
N ILE A 326 -6.66 6.68 11.02
CA ILE A 326 -6.03 7.15 12.27
C ILE A 326 -7.03 7.16 13.43
N ASP A 327 -8.31 7.46 13.17
CA ASP A 327 -9.35 7.45 14.20
C ASP A 327 -9.61 6.07 14.79
N THR A 328 -9.23 4.99 14.11
CA THR A 328 -9.31 3.64 14.70
C THR A 328 -8.31 3.40 15.82
N VAL A 329 -7.22 4.16 15.87
CA VAL A 329 -6.09 3.92 16.80
C VAL A 329 -5.81 5.10 17.72
N ARG A 330 -6.36 6.29 17.44
CA ARG A 330 -6.05 7.56 18.12
C ARG A 330 -6.14 7.48 19.64
N ASP A 331 -7.29 7.07 20.17
CA ASP A 331 -7.52 7.06 21.62
C ASP A 331 -6.65 6.01 22.34
N LEU A 332 -6.41 4.88 21.66
CA LEU A 332 -5.51 3.83 22.16
C LEU A 332 -4.08 4.35 22.28
N VAL A 333 -3.59 5.07 21.26
CA VAL A 333 -2.25 5.67 21.25
C VAL A 333 -2.11 6.76 22.31
N ILE A 334 -3.07 7.70 22.40
CA ILE A 334 -3.04 8.80 23.37
C ILE A 334 -3.09 8.27 24.80
N SER A 335 -4.00 7.34 25.10
CA SER A 335 -4.16 6.79 26.46
C SER A 335 -2.93 6.06 26.98
N ARG A 336 -1.97 5.73 26.10
CA ARG A 336 -0.70 5.07 26.45
C ARG A 336 0.53 5.95 26.25
N GLY A 337 0.34 7.22 25.86
CA GLY A 337 1.44 8.14 25.58
C GLY A 337 2.40 7.62 24.51
N LEU A 338 1.89 6.88 23.52
CA LEU A 338 2.70 6.29 22.45
C LEU A 338 2.91 7.27 21.30
N ASN A 339 4.06 7.15 20.65
CA ASN A 339 4.34 7.72 19.34
C ASN A 339 3.82 6.75 18.26
N LEU A 340 3.09 7.27 17.28
CA LEU A 340 2.52 6.46 16.19
C LEU A 340 3.40 6.50 14.95
N ILE A 341 3.85 5.35 14.47
CA ILE A 341 4.48 5.20 13.15
C ILE A 341 3.46 4.59 12.19
N ILE A 342 3.31 5.21 11.02
CA ILE A 342 2.57 4.64 9.89
C ILE A 342 3.50 4.50 8.68
N GLU A 343 3.29 3.48 7.86
CA GLU A 343 4.14 3.14 6.72
C GLU A 343 3.43 3.20 5.36
N PRO A 344 2.73 4.31 5.00
CA PRO A 344 2.03 4.38 3.74
C PRO A 344 3.00 4.41 2.56
N GLY A 345 2.68 3.62 1.53
CA GLY A 345 3.34 3.68 0.21
C GLY A 345 2.30 3.97 -0.86
N ARG A 346 1.42 2.98 -1.12
CA ARG A 346 0.36 3.06 -2.14
C ARG A 346 -0.52 4.29 -1.97
N SER A 347 -1.06 4.53 -0.77
CA SER A 347 -1.96 5.65 -0.49
C SER A 347 -1.28 7.02 -0.56
N LEU A 348 0.05 7.10 -0.58
CA LEU A 348 0.78 8.35 -0.80
C LEU A 348 1.07 8.62 -2.28
N ILE A 349 1.40 7.58 -3.06
CA ILE A 349 1.99 7.79 -4.38
C ILE A 349 1.21 7.20 -5.56
N ALA A 350 0.32 6.22 -5.36
CA ALA A 350 -0.29 5.48 -6.47
C ALA A 350 -1.12 6.37 -7.41
N ASN A 351 -2.11 7.08 -6.87
CA ASN A 351 -3.05 7.95 -7.61
C ASN A 351 -2.44 9.30 -8.06
N THR A 352 -1.13 9.46 -7.92
CA THR A 352 -0.41 10.67 -8.34
C THR A 352 0.06 10.56 -9.77
N CYS A 353 -0.10 9.41 -10.43
CA CYS A 353 0.63 9.10 -11.66
C CYS A 353 -0.16 8.28 -12.66
N CYS A 354 0.09 8.55 -13.94
CA CYS A 354 -0.28 7.69 -15.06
C CYS A 354 0.98 7.21 -15.80
N LEU A 355 0.95 5.97 -16.30
CA LEU A 355 1.84 5.55 -17.38
C LEU A 355 1.22 6.00 -18.70
N VAL A 356 1.90 6.90 -19.40
CA VAL A 356 1.46 7.48 -20.66
C VAL A 356 2.08 6.72 -21.83
N ASN A 357 1.23 6.31 -22.77
CA ASN A 357 1.57 5.45 -23.91
C ASN A 357 1.00 6.02 -25.20
N ARG A 358 1.46 5.48 -26.33
CA ARG A 358 0.92 5.71 -27.66
C ARG A 358 0.42 4.40 -28.24
N VAL A 359 -0.70 4.47 -28.94
CA VAL A 359 -1.24 3.33 -29.68
C VAL A 359 -0.35 3.04 -30.89
N THR A 360 0.24 1.84 -30.91
CA THR A 360 1.00 1.31 -32.06
C THR A 360 0.06 0.89 -33.18
N GLY A 361 -1.08 0.29 -32.83
CA GLY A 361 -2.13 -0.10 -33.76
C GLY A 361 -3.26 -0.87 -33.07
N VAL A 362 -4.33 -1.13 -33.82
CA VAL A 362 -5.48 -1.94 -33.39
C VAL A 362 -5.54 -3.18 -34.27
N LYS A 363 -5.79 -4.35 -33.68
CA LYS A 363 -5.94 -5.63 -34.40
C LYS A 363 -7.05 -6.49 -33.81
N THR A 364 -7.49 -7.47 -34.57
CA THR A 364 -8.41 -8.52 -34.11
C THR A 364 -7.85 -9.89 -34.46
N ASN A 365 -8.15 -10.90 -33.65
CA ASN A 365 -7.94 -12.31 -34.01
C ASN A 365 -9.24 -13.01 -34.45
N GLY A 366 -10.31 -12.24 -34.67
CA GLY A 366 -11.66 -12.73 -34.97
C GLY A 366 -12.55 -12.84 -33.73
N SER A 367 -12.01 -13.18 -32.56
CA SER A 367 -12.78 -13.31 -31.32
C SER A 367 -12.57 -12.16 -30.33
N LYS A 368 -11.36 -11.61 -30.28
CA LYS A 368 -10.96 -10.51 -29.40
C LYS A 368 -10.33 -9.39 -30.21
N ASN A 369 -10.54 -8.16 -29.74
CA ASN A 369 -9.89 -6.98 -30.26
C ASN A 369 -8.77 -6.55 -29.32
N PHE A 370 -7.71 -6.00 -29.90
CA PHE A 370 -6.50 -5.60 -29.17
C PHE A 370 -6.11 -4.19 -29.55
N ILE A 371 -5.89 -3.35 -28.55
CA ILE A 371 -5.16 -2.09 -28.70
C ILE A 371 -3.72 -2.40 -28.31
N VAL A 372 -2.81 -2.39 -29.30
CA VAL A 372 -1.39 -2.57 -29.07
C VAL A 372 -0.79 -1.20 -28.80
N ILE A 373 -0.17 -1.02 -27.63
CA ILE A 373 0.51 0.22 -27.23
C ILE A 373 2.03 0.06 -27.30
N ASP A 374 2.76 1.16 -27.07
CA ASP A 374 4.22 1.15 -27.00
C ASP A 374 4.77 0.77 -25.62
N GLY A 375 4.02 0.92 -24.52
CA GLY A 375 4.38 0.38 -23.19
C GLY A 375 4.03 -1.10 -23.03
N SER A 376 4.59 -1.76 -22.01
CA SER A 376 4.40 -3.19 -21.77
C SER A 376 4.49 -3.58 -20.29
N MET A 377 4.39 -4.88 -20.01
CA MET A 377 4.69 -5.50 -18.73
C MET A 377 6.13 -5.25 -18.25
N ALA A 378 7.06 -4.89 -19.14
CA ALA A 378 8.42 -4.52 -18.76
C ALA A 378 8.40 -3.21 -17.95
N GLU A 379 7.59 -2.23 -18.33
CA GLU A 379 7.42 -1.00 -17.57
C GLU A 379 6.43 -1.16 -16.40
N LEU A 380 5.35 -1.92 -16.60
CA LEU A 380 4.24 -2.02 -15.65
C LEU A 380 3.70 -3.46 -15.57
N ILE A 381 4.29 -4.25 -14.69
CA ILE A 381 4.01 -5.70 -14.59
C ILE A 381 2.73 -6.03 -13.78
N ARG A 382 2.17 -5.07 -13.03
CA ARG A 382 1.13 -5.35 -12.02
C ARG A 382 -0.11 -6.09 -12.57
N PRO A 383 -0.68 -5.72 -13.73
CA PRO A 383 -1.83 -6.44 -14.29
C PRO A 383 -1.51 -7.91 -14.54
N SER A 384 -0.33 -8.21 -15.08
CA SER A 384 0.08 -9.60 -15.33
C SER A 384 0.42 -10.37 -14.06
N LEU A 385 1.07 -9.73 -13.09
CA LEU A 385 1.60 -10.41 -11.91
C LEU A 385 0.52 -10.67 -10.84
N TYR A 386 -0.47 -9.78 -10.75
CA TYR A 386 -1.45 -9.78 -9.67
C TYR A 386 -2.90 -9.84 -10.17
N ASP A 387 -3.12 -9.98 -11.48
CA ASP A 387 -4.42 -9.75 -12.12
C ASP A 387 -5.02 -8.39 -11.71
N ALA A 388 -4.15 -7.40 -11.47
CA ALA A 388 -4.54 -6.11 -10.93
C ALA A 388 -5.25 -5.26 -11.98
N TYR A 389 -6.41 -4.73 -11.61
CA TYR A 389 -7.06 -3.67 -12.38
C TYR A 389 -6.32 -2.34 -12.20
N GLN A 390 -6.12 -1.62 -13.30
CA GLN A 390 -5.77 -0.20 -13.35
C GLN A 390 -6.60 0.43 -14.47
N HIS A 391 -7.26 1.56 -14.18
CA HIS A 391 -8.13 2.23 -15.15
C HIS A 391 -7.35 2.66 -16.40
N ILE A 392 -7.98 2.58 -17.57
CA ILE A 392 -7.38 2.95 -18.85
C ILE A 392 -8.35 3.83 -19.62
N GLU A 393 -7.85 4.95 -20.13
CA GLU A 393 -8.59 5.84 -21.02
C GLU A 393 -7.66 6.47 -22.08
N LEU A 394 -8.25 7.05 -23.12
CA LEU A 394 -7.52 7.79 -24.15
C LEU A 394 -7.15 9.18 -23.64
N VAL A 395 -6.01 9.70 -24.05
CA VAL A 395 -5.55 11.05 -23.68
C VAL A 395 -6.33 12.14 -24.42
N SER A 396 -6.64 11.90 -25.69
CA SER A 396 -7.32 12.87 -26.57
C SER A 396 -8.71 12.35 -26.97
N PRO A 397 -9.62 13.23 -27.42
CA PRO A 397 -10.90 12.81 -27.97
C PRO A 397 -10.72 11.81 -29.09
N ALA A 398 -11.53 10.76 -29.10
CA ALA A 398 -11.63 9.87 -30.25
C ALA A 398 -12.31 10.61 -31.42
N PRO A 399 -12.04 10.23 -32.68
CA PRO A 399 -12.81 10.70 -33.83
C PRO A 399 -14.31 10.52 -33.58
N SER A 400 -15.14 11.45 -34.06
CA SER A 400 -16.59 11.45 -33.81
C SER A 400 -17.32 10.20 -34.32
N ASN A 401 -16.72 9.49 -35.28
CA ASN A 401 -17.20 8.24 -35.86
C ASN A 401 -16.50 6.99 -35.30
N ALA A 402 -15.68 7.10 -34.24
CA ALA A 402 -14.98 5.96 -33.67
C ALA A 402 -15.97 5.01 -32.98
N GLU A 403 -16.07 3.78 -33.49
CA GLU A 403 -16.90 2.75 -32.87
C GLU A 403 -16.34 2.37 -31.50
N LYS A 404 -17.22 2.24 -30.50
CA LYS A 404 -16.87 1.65 -29.20
C LYS A 404 -16.86 0.14 -29.32
N ALA A 405 -15.81 -0.49 -28.82
CA ALA A 405 -15.71 -1.94 -28.72
C ALA A 405 -14.97 -2.35 -27.46
N THR A 406 -15.02 -3.64 -27.14
CA THR A 406 -14.25 -4.23 -26.05
C THR A 406 -12.86 -4.61 -26.53
N PHE A 407 -11.84 -4.15 -25.83
CA PHE A 407 -10.43 -4.38 -26.16
C PHE A 407 -9.64 -4.95 -24.99
N ASP A 408 -8.72 -5.85 -25.29
CA ASP A 408 -7.55 -6.08 -24.43
C ASP A 408 -6.47 -5.05 -24.84
N VAL A 409 -5.91 -4.33 -23.87
CA VAL A 409 -4.80 -3.39 -24.07
C VAL A 409 -3.50 -4.11 -23.76
N VAL A 410 -2.65 -4.26 -24.77
CA VAL A 410 -1.47 -5.13 -24.74
C VAL A 410 -0.23 -4.39 -25.22
N GLY A 411 0.94 -4.83 -24.75
CA GLY A 411 2.22 -4.29 -25.20
C GLY A 411 2.82 -5.09 -26.38
N PRO A 412 4.05 -4.73 -26.78
CA PRO A 412 4.78 -5.39 -27.87
C PRO A 412 5.69 -6.55 -27.41
N VAL A 413 5.73 -6.92 -26.12
CA VAL A 413 6.59 -8.00 -25.61
C VAL A 413 6.10 -9.36 -26.10
N CYS A 414 7.03 -10.30 -26.30
CA CYS A 414 6.79 -11.60 -26.92
C CYS A 414 6.04 -12.63 -26.04
N GLU A 415 5.14 -12.20 -25.16
CA GLU A 415 4.40 -13.07 -24.25
C GLU A 415 2.91 -12.75 -24.19
N SER A 416 2.07 -13.77 -24.07
CA SER A 416 0.63 -13.58 -23.83
C SER A 416 0.30 -12.93 -22.48
N ALA A 417 1.26 -12.95 -21.55
CA ALA A 417 1.20 -12.25 -20.28
C ALA A 417 1.38 -10.73 -20.41
N ASP A 418 1.84 -10.22 -21.57
CA ASP A 418 2.03 -8.78 -21.81
C ASP A 418 0.71 -8.05 -22.08
N PHE A 419 -0.07 -7.86 -21.02
CA PHE A 419 -1.27 -7.04 -21.03
C PHE A 419 -1.25 -6.00 -19.91
N LEU A 420 -1.82 -4.84 -20.19
CA LEU A 420 -1.99 -3.74 -19.23
C LEU A 420 -3.45 -3.65 -18.74
N GLY A 421 -4.39 -4.20 -19.52
CA GLY A 421 -5.79 -4.30 -19.15
C GLY A 421 -6.54 -5.23 -20.07
N LYS A 422 -7.46 -6.01 -19.52
CA LYS A 422 -8.36 -6.86 -20.29
C LYS A 422 -9.76 -6.28 -20.28
N GLU A 423 -10.52 -6.55 -21.34
CA GLU A 423 -11.96 -6.31 -21.46
C GLU A 423 -12.36 -4.85 -21.17
N ARG A 424 -11.68 -3.90 -21.83
CA ARG A 424 -11.92 -2.46 -21.71
C ARG A 424 -12.84 -1.97 -22.81
N GLU A 425 -13.97 -1.37 -22.45
CA GLU A 425 -14.81 -0.66 -23.40
C GLU A 425 -14.19 0.70 -23.73
N LEU A 426 -13.69 0.84 -24.95
CA LEU A 426 -13.03 2.05 -25.42
C LEU A 426 -13.52 2.40 -26.84
N PRO A 427 -13.57 3.70 -27.20
CA PRO A 427 -13.67 4.06 -28.60
C PRO A 427 -12.42 3.59 -29.35
N THR A 428 -12.59 3.08 -30.57
CA THR A 428 -11.48 2.55 -31.38
C THR A 428 -10.45 3.66 -31.66
N PRO A 429 -9.22 3.57 -31.12
CA PRO A 429 -8.25 4.65 -31.26
C PRO A 429 -7.53 4.58 -32.61
N ALA A 430 -7.09 5.76 -33.10
CA ALA A 430 -6.19 5.82 -34.23
C ALA A 430 -4.75 5.48 -33.81
N LYS A 431 -3.90 5.12 -34.78
CA LYS A 431 -2.46 4.96 -34.55
C LYS A 431 -1.88 6.28 -34.06
N GLY A 432 -1.05 6.22 -33.02
CA GLY A 432 -0.40 7.37 -32.38
C GLY A 432 -1.25 8.08 -31.34
N THR A 433 -2.54 7.76 -31.20
CA THR A 433 -3.38 8.29 -30.12
C THR A 433 -2.77 7.97 -28.75
N GLY A 434 -2.77 8.95 -27.85
CA GLY A 434 -2.31 8.74 -26.47
C GLY A 434 -3.28 7.90 -25.65
N LEU A 435 -2.75 7.02 -24.81
CA LEU A 435 -3.50 6.17 -23.90
C LEU A 435 -2.77 6.13 -22.55
N VAL A 436 -3.53 6.25 -21.46
CA VAL A 436 -2.98 6.22 -20.10
C VAL A 436 -3.41 4.98 -19.34
N VAL A 437 -2.52 4.49 -18.49
CA VAL A 437 -2.85 3.56 -17.40
C VAL A 437 -2.76 4.35 -16.10
N HIS A 438 -3.89 4.50 -15.40
CA HIS A 438 -4.01 5.29 -14.16
C HIS A 438 -3.42 4.60 -12.93
N ASP A 439 -3.23 5.37 -11.87
CA ASP A 439 -2.77 4.92 -10.55
C ASP A 439 -1.43 4.17 -10.58
N ALA A 440 -0.57 4.56 -11.52
CA ALA A 440 0.68 3.89 -11.85
C ALA A 440 1.86 4.40 -11.01
N GLY A 441 1.60 5.14 -9.94
CA GLY A 441 2.67 5.75 -9.13
C GLY A 441 3.32 4.80 -8.13
N ALA A 442 2.66 3.70 -7.76
CA ALA A 442 3.13 2.75 -6.75
C ALA A 442 3.24 1.32 -7.30
N TYR A 443 4.42 0.70 -7.11
CA TYR A 443 4.71 -0.68 -7.51
C TYR A 443 4.61 -0.90 -9.03
N CYS A 444 4.87 0.15 -9.80
CA CYS A 444 4.96 0.11 -11.26
C CYS A 444 6.43 0.29 -11.66
N MET A 445 6.94 1.52 -11.73
CA MET A 445 8.35 1.77 -12.06
C MET A 445 9.35 1.06 -11.11
N SER A 446 9.02 0.89 -9.84
CA SER A 446 9.89 0.15 -8.89
C SER A 446 9.98 -1.35 -9.20
N MET A 447 9.08 -1.88 -10.02
CA MET A 447 9.04 -3.26 -10.50
C MET A 447 9.36 -3.38 -12.00
N ALA A 448 9.76 -2.27 -12.65
CA ALA A 448 10.10 -2.29 -14.06
C ALA A 448 11.37 -3.10 -14.32
N SER A 449 11.41 -3.77 -15.46
CA SER A 449 12.54 -4.57 -15.95
C SER A 449 13.02 -4.05 -17.30
N THR A 450 14.08 -4.65 -17.82
CA THR A 450 14.55 -4.45 -19.21
C THR A 450 14.24 -5.67 -20.08
N TYR A 451 13.15 -6.38 -19.78
CA TYR A 451 12.75 -7.56 -20.55
C TYR A 451 12.52 -7.20 -22.02
N ASN A 452 12.92 -8.09 -22.94
CA ASN A 452 12.97 -7.82 -24.39
C ASN A 452 13.87 -6.62 -24.77
N LEU A 453 14.86 -6.28 -23.92
CA LEU A 453 15.70 -5.08 -24.05
C LEU A 453 14.88 -3.79 -24.17
N LYS A 454 13.68 -3.80 -23.59
CA LYS A 454 12.83 -2.63 -23.50
C LYS A 454 13.32 -1.76 -22.35
N MET A 455 14.12 -0.75 -22.70
CA MET A 455 14.81 0.09 -21.72
C MET A 455 13.81 0.88 -20.87
N ARG A 456 14.10 1.03 -19.59
CA ARG A 456 13.17 1.66 -18.63
C ARG A 456 12.81 3.10 -19.04
N PRO A 457 11.56 3.54 -18.82
CA PRO A 457 11.06 4.81 -19.33
C PRO A 457 11.58 6.01 -18.51
N PRO A 458 11.61 7.22 -19.09
CA PRO A 458 11.77 8.45 -18.33
C PRO A 458 10.57 8.69 -17.40
N GLU A 459 10.79 9.51 -16.37
CA GLU A 459 9.75 9.97 -15.44
C GLU A 459 9.71 11.50 -15.45
N TYR A 460 8.50 12.07 -15.47
CA TYR A 460 8.24 13.51 -15.46
C TYR A 460 7.19 13.84 -14.39
N TRP A 461 7.22 15.04 -13.84
CA TRP A 461 6.10 15.55 -13.04
C TRP A 461 5.58 16.88 -13.57
N VAL A 462 4.34 17.20 -13.21
CA VAL A 462 3.76 18.54 -13.31
C VAL A 462 3.91 19.23 -11.95
N GLU A 463 4.49 20.42 -11.97
CA GLU A 463 4.72 21.30 -10.81
C GLU A 463 3.47 22.14 -10.48
N ASP A 464 3.47 22.79 -9.30
CA ASP A 464 2.37 23.66 -8.87
C ASP A 464 2.13 24.87 -9.81
N ASP A 465 3.17 25.32 -10.50
CA ASP A 465 3.11 26.43 -11.47
C ASP A 465 2.73 25.98 -12.90
N GLY A 466 2.42 24.69 -13.09
CA GLY A 466 2.11 24.12 -14.39
C GLY A 466 3.33 23.91 -15.29
N SER A 467 4.55 23.96 -14.77
CA SER A 467 5.73 23.53 -15.52
C SER A 467 5.90 22.01 -15.48
N VAL A 468 6.51 21.45 -16.53
CA VAL A 468 6.85 20.03 -16.62
C VAL A 468 8.34 19.84 -16.40
N SER A 469 8.71 19.02 -15.43
CA SER A 469 10.10 18.73 -15.11
C SER A 469 10.41 17.25 -15.25
N LYS A 470 11.56 16.94 -15.86
CA LYS A 470 12.09 15.57 -15.93
C LYS A 470 12.71 15.20 -14.60
N ILE A 471 12.24 14.11 -14.01
CA ILE A 471 12.69 13.61 -12.70
C ILE A 471 13.42 12.26 -12.77
N ARG A 472 13.45 11.63 -13.95
CA ARG A 472 14.34 10.50 -14.27
C ARG A 472 14.66 10.45 -15.75
N HIS A 473 15.92 10.14 -16.08
CA HIS A 473 16.32 9.83 -17.44
C HIS A 473 15.77 8.47 -17.88
N GLY A 474 15.28 8.36 -19.11
CA GLY A 474 14.99 7.06 -19.70
C GLY A 474 16.30 6.33 -19.96
N GLU A 475 16.32 5.02 -19.71
CA GLU A 475 17.49 4.22 -20.03
C GLU A 475 17.70 4.12 -21.54
N THR A 476 18.96 3.95 -21.91
CA THR A 476 19.40 3.73 -23.28
C THR A 476 19.88 2.30 -23.48
N PHE A 477 20.10 1.92 -24.73
CA PHE A 477 20.64 0.60 -25.04
C PHE A 477 22.06 0.42 -24.48
N GLU A 478 22.84 1.49 -24.47
CA GLU A 478 24.20 1.54 -23.95
C GLU A 478 24.23 1.18 -22.45
N ASP A 479 23.20 1.54 -21.67
CA ASP A 479 23.10 1.14 -20.26
C ASP A 479 23.13 -0.39 -20.09
N HIS A 480 22.56 -1.15 -21.05
CA HIS A 480 22.64 -2.61 -21.06
C HIS A 480 24.03 -3.11 -21.48
N ILE A 481 24.63 -2.47 -22.49
CA ILE A 481 25.97 -2.84 -22.99
C ILE A 481 27.05 -2.65 -21.91
N ARG A 482 26.90 -1.65 -21.05
CA ARG A 482 27.82 -1.38 -19.93
C ARG A 482 28.07 -2.56 -19.01
N PHE A 483 27.15 -3.53 -18.91
CA PHE A 483 27.37 -4.74 -18.10
C PHE A 483 28.42 -5.69 -18.68
N PHE A 484 28.79 -5.52 -19.95
CA PHE A 484 29.75 -6.35 -20.68
C PHE A 484 31.04 -5.60 -21.05
N GLU A 485 31.16 -4.31 -20.70
CA GLU A 485 32.33 -3.51 -21.05
C GLU A 485 33.60 -4.07 -20.41
N GLY A 486 34.55 -4.49 -21.25
CA GLY A 486 35.86 -4.99 -20.81
C GLY A 486 35.89 -6.43 -20.30
N LEU A 487 34.76 -7.16 -20.35
CA LEU A 487 34.75 -8.62 -20.31
C LEU A 487 35.25 -9.17 -21.66
#